data_AF-Q7P3F7-F1
#
_entry.id   AF-Q7P3F7-F1
#
_cell.length_a   1.000
_cell.length_b   1.000
_cell.length_c   1.000
_cell.angle_alpha   90.00
_cell.angle_beta   90.00
_cell.angle_gamma   90.00
#
_symmetry.space_group_name_H-M   'P 1'
#
loop_
_entity.id
_entity.type
_entity.pdbx_description
1 polymer ?
#
loop_
_entity_poly.entity_id
_entity_poly.type
_entity_poly.pdbx_seq_one_letter_code
_entity_poly.pdbx_strand_id
1 'polypeptide(L)'
;MHISFPRHLSYETLARKRAIMEQTAKDLGMEYIEMSAPDPLSDVGVPGSQQFILEQVPNWIKKYGKDIAFFATNDAQTEPLIKQIAAYGGIFVEAELPSPTMGYPGALGVEFTDDEKGNWPKILEKVEKSVIAAGGSGRMGTWTYSYSFAGVIGLTDLAIKSIESGDRDFTLDKLLASLDTATPGSKWNGSLMKDNKGVEVS
;
A
#
# COMPACT_ATOMS: atom_id res chain seq x y z
N MET A 1 -9.50 9.27 5.24
CA MET A 1 -8.47 9.92 6.08
C MET A 1 -7.10 9.60 5.53
N HIS A 2 -6.37 10.63 5.14
CA HIS A 2 -4.99 10.56 4.67
C HIS A 2 -4.05 10.97 5.82
N ILE A 3 -3.22 10.03 6.27
CA ILE A 3 -2.30 10.19 7.41
C ILE A 3 -0.88 10.38 6.89
N SER A 4 -0.28 11.52 7.18
CA SER A 4 1.06 11.86 6.70
C SER A 4 1.80 12.85 7.63
N PHE A 5 2.94 13.35 7.19
CA PHE A 5 3.77 14.32 7.91
C PHE A 5 4.61 15.15 6.93
N PRO A 6 5.14 16.32 7.34
CA PRO A 6 5.76 17.28 6.43
C PRO A 6 6.87 16.70 5.55
N ARG A 7 7.73 15.82 6.08
CA ARG A 7 8.80 15.23 5.27
C ARG A 7 8.26 14.38 4.12
N HIS A 8 7.25 13.54 4.35
CA HIS A 8 6.63 12.76 3.28
C HIS A 8 5.92 13.65 2.26
N LEU A 9 5.23 14.69 2.73
CA LEU A 9 4.59 15.66 1.83
C LEU A 9 5.58 16.56 1.07
N SER A 10 6.88 16.52 1.41
CA SER A 10 7.93 17.16 0.61
C SER A 10 8.36 16.34 -0.61
N TYR A 11 8.02 15.04 -0.64
CA TYR A 11 8.33 14.18 -1.78
C TYR A 11 7.29 14.39 -2.88
N GLU A 12 7.72 14.69 -4.09
CA GLU A 12 6.85 15.03 -5.22
C GLU A 12 5.77 13.96 -5.47
N THR A 13 6.15 12.68 -5.44
CA THR A 13 5.24 11.56 -5.69
C THR A 13 4.16 11.43 -4.62
N LEU A 14 4.50 11.63 -3.34
CA LEU A 14 3.54 11.56 -2.24
C LEU A 14 2.66 12.82 -2.17
N ALA A 15 3.22 14.00 -2.43
CA ALA A 15 2.44 15.24 -2.55
C ALA A 15 1.41 15.15 -3.68
N ARG A 16 1.80 14.59 -4.83
CA ARG A 16 0.90 14.33 -5.95
C ARG A 16 -0.15 13.28 -5.62
N LYS A 17 0.21 12.18 -4.97
CA LYS A 17 -0.73 11.14 -4.49
C LYS A 17 -1.79 11.78 -3.57
N ARG A 18 -1.37 12.61 -2.62
CA ARG A 18 -2.25 13.39 -1.73
C ARG A 18 -3.22 14.30 -2.48
N ALA A 19 -2.72 15.07 -3.46
CA ALA A 19 -3.56 15.95 -4.27
C ALA A 19 -4.60 15.17 -5.12
N ILE A 20 -4.20 14.04 -5.70
CA ILE A 20 -5.10 13.16 -6.44
C ILE A 20 -6.18 12.58 -5.52
N MET A 21 -5.81 12.12 -4.32
CA MET A 21 -6.77 11.59 -3.34
C MET A 21 -7.78 12.65 -2.88
N GLU A 22 -7.33 13.88 -2.60
CA GLU A 22 -8.21 14.99 -2.21
C GLU A 22 -9.19 15.36 -3.33
N GLN A 23 -8.70 15.50 -4.57
CA GLN A 23 -9.55 15.83 -5.71
C GLN A 23 -10.53 14.70 -6.01
N THR A 24 -10.08 13.44 -5.98
CA THR A 24 -10.94 12.27 -6.23
C THR A 24 -12.02 12.14 -5.15
N ALA A 25 -11.68 12.37 -3.88
CA ALA A 25 -12.68 12.37 -2.81
C ALA A 25 -13.76 13.43 -3.05
N LYS A 26 -13.38 14.64 -3.48
CA LYS A 26 -14.33 15.69 -3.85
C LYS A 26 -15.23 15.27 -5.03
N ASP A 27 -14.65 14.68 -6.07
CA ASP A 27 -15.39 14.26 -7.26
C ASP A 27 -16.39 13.13 -6.95
N LEU A 28 -16.06 12.27 -5.98
CA LEU A 28 -16.93 11.19 -5.49
C LEU A 28 -17.92 11.65 -4.40
N GLY A 29 -17.88 12.92 -3.98
CA GLY A 29 -18.72 13.44 -2.89
C GLY A 29 -18.35 12.87 -1.51
N MET A 30 -17.12 12.43 -1.32
CA MET A 30 -16.57 11.90 -0.07
C MET A 30 -15.87 13.00 0.73
N GLU A 31 -15.96 12.93 2.06
CA GLU A 31 -15.17 13.80 2.94
C GLU A 31 -13.69 13.40 2.90
N TYR A 32 -12.82 14.35 2.54
CA TYR A 32 -11.38 14.19 2.65
C TYR A 32 -10.89 14.75 3.99
N ILE A 33 -10.32 13.89 4.82
CA ILE A 33 -9.74 14.26 6.12
C ILE A 33 -8.23 14.09 6.05
N GLU A 34 -7.51 15.18 6.21
CA GLU A 34 -6.06 15.17 6.38
C GLU A 34 -5.68 15.08 7.84
N MET A 35 -4.71 14.23 8.15
CA MET A 35 -4.22 14.03 9.51
C MET A 35 -2.69 14.03 9.54
N SER A 36 -2.11 14.87 10.39
CA SER A 36 -0.68 14.84 10.66
C SER A 36 -0.37 13.81 11.74
N ALA A 37 0.56 12.91 11.45
CA ALA A 37 1.13 11.98 12.42
C ALA A 37 2.57 12.37 12.76
N PRO A 38 3.13 11.89 13.89
CA PRO A 38 4.55 12.05 14.18
C PRO A 38 5.41 11.39 13.11
N ASP A 39 6.50 12.08 12.78
CA ASP A 39 7.49 11.58 11.83
C ASP A 39 8.33 10.47 12.50
N PRO A 40 8.39 9.24 11.94
CA PRO A 40 9.07 8.11 12.57
C PRO A 40 10.60 8.22 12.59
N LEU A 41 11.20 9.20 11.90
CA LEU A 41 12.63 9.50 11.96
C LEU A 41 12.93 10.79 12.75
N SER A 42 11.93 11.39 13.40
CA SER A 42 12.15 12.45 14.40
C SER A 42 12.49 11.83 15.76
N ASP A 43 12.67 12.67 16.79
CA ASP A 43 13.02 12.25 18.15
C ASP A 43 12.00 11.28 18.79
N VAL A 44 10.75 11.27 18.32
CA VAL A 44 9.73 10.31 18.78
C VAL A 44 9.96 8.89 18.26
N GLY A 45 10.72 8.75 17.17
CA GLY A 45 11.04 7.49 16.51
C GLY A 45 9.84 6.70 15.99
N VAL A 46 10.13 5.51 15.47
CA VAL A 46 9.13 4.50 15.07
C VAL A 46 8.14 4.20 16.20
N PRO A 47 8.57 3.95 17.46
CA PRO A 47 7.65 3.63 18.56
C PRO A 47 6.63 4.75 18.81
N GLY A 48 7.06 6.01 18.80
CA GLY A 48 6.16 7.16 19.03
C GLY A 48 5.15 7.34 17.89
N SER A 49 5.59 7.17 16.63
CA SER A 49 4.69 7.17 15.47
C SER A 49 3.67 6.02 15.54
N GLN A 50 4.09 4.82 15.95
CA GLN A 50 3.19 3.67 16.10
C GLN A 50 2.17 3.88 17.23
N GLN A 51 2.63 4.38 18.38
CA GLN A 51 1.77 4.66 19.52
C GLN A 51 0.69 5.69 19.18
N PHE A 52 1.04 6.73 18.43
CA PHE A 52 0.06 7.72 17.95
C PHE A 52 -1.08 7.07 17.15
N ILE A 53 -0.76 6.16 16.23
CA ILE A 53 -1.79 5.43 15.47
C ILE A 53 -2.65 4.55 16.38
N LEU A 54 -2.02 3.82 17.31
CA LEU A 54 -2.73 2.97 18.27
C LEU A 54 -3.73 3.77 19.12
N GLU A 55 -3.39 4.99 19.52
CA GLU A 55 -4.24 5.84 20.35
C GLU A 55 -5.34 6.55 19.55
N GLN A 56 -5.02 7.02 18.34
CA GLN A 56 -5.90 7.93 17.62
C GLN A 56 -6.94 7.23 16.74
N VAL A 57 -6.63 6.06 16.17
CA VAL A 57 -7.57 5.36 15.29
C VAL A 57 -8.92 5.06 15.98
N PRO A 58 -8.97 4.57 17.24
CA PRO A 58 -10.24 4.41 17.95
C PRO A 58 -11.03 5.72 18.10
N ASN A 59 -10.33 6.83 18.37
CA ASN A 59 -10.94 8.15 18.51
C ASN A 59 -11.52 8.65 17.17
N TRP A 60 -10.82 8.42 16.06
CA TRP A 60 -11.29 8.77 14.73
C TRP A 60 -12.50 7.93 14.32
N ILE A 61 -12.48 6.62 14.55
CA ILE A 61 -13.63 5.75 14.28
C ILE A 61 -14.84 6.17 15.13
N LYS A 62 -14.62 6.52 16.41
CA LYS A 62 -15.69 7.04 17.28
C LYS A 62 -16.29 8.35 16.75
N LYS A 63 -15.46 9.23 16.18
CA LYS A 63 -15.88 10.55 15.67
C LYS A 63 -16.57 10.46 14.30
N TYR A 64 -16.00 9.70 13.38
CA TYR A 64 -16.39 9.70 11.96
C TYR A 64 -17.16 8.43 11.54
N GLY A 65 -17.29 7.45 12.43
CA GLY A 65 -17.95 6.17 12.14
C GLY A 65 -17.02 5.12 11.52
N LYS A 66 -17.58 3.94 11.23
CA LYS A 66 -16.82 2.78 10.73
C LYS A 66 -16.64 2.76 9.21
N ASP A 67 -17.35 3.61 8.47
CA ASP A 67 -17.24 3.71 7.01
C ASP A 67 -16.18 4.71 6.55
N ILE A 68 -15.27 5.05 7.46
CA ILE A 68 -14.06 5.82 7.16
C ILE A 68 -12.97 4.93 6.58
N ALA A 69 -12.41 5.34 5.44
CA ALA A 69 -11.22 4.72 4.85
C ALA A 69 -9.94 5.38 5.34
N PHE A 70 -8.93 4.59 5.68
CA PHE A 70 -7.62 5.05 6.14
C PHE A 70 -6.53 4.72 5.13
N PHE A 71 -5.62 5.66 4.95
CA PHE A 71 -4.39 5.50 4.20
C PHE A 71 -3.26 6.25 4.92
N ALA A 72 -2.17 5.54 5.23
CA ALA A 72 -0.98 6.11 5.85
C ALA A 72 0.19 6.10 4.87
N THR A 73 0.91 7.20 4.80
CA THR A 73 2.03 7.35 3.85
C THR A 73 3.33 6.68 4.30
N ASN A 74 3.37 5.99 5.44
CA ASN A 74 4.60 5.38 5.97
C ASN A 74 4.35 3.98 6.51
N ASP A 75 5.22 3.03 6.13
CA ASP A 75 5.09 1.62 6.47
C ASP A 75 5.11 1.32 7.98
N ALA A 76 5.82 2.12 8.77
CA ALA A 76 5.87 1.93 10.23
C ALA A 76 4.48 2.06 10.88
N GLN A 77 3.57 2.79 10.23
CA GLN A 77 2.21 3.03 10.69
C GLN A 77 1.22 1.97 10.21
N THR A 78 1.59 1.12 9.26
CA THR A 78 0.67 0.16 8.63
C THR A 78 0.20 -0.91 9.61
N GLU A 79 1.11 -1.56 10.34
CA GLU A 79 0.75 -2.59 11.33
C GLU A 79 -0.20 -2.06 12.42
N PRO A 80 0.11 -0.97 13.15
CA PRO A 80 -0.82 -0.47 14.17
C PRO A 80 -2.14 0.00 13.56
N LEU A 81 -2.15 0.50 12.32
CA LEU A 81 -3.38 0.89 11.64
C LEU A 81 -4.28 -0.32 11.37
N ILE A 82 -3.73 -1.39 10.77
CA ILE A 82 -4.44 -2.66 10.51
C ILE A 82 -4.98 -3.23 11.83
N LYS A 83 -4.16 -3.23 12.88
CA LYS A 83 -4.55 -3.75 14.21
C LYS A 83 -5.74 -3.00 14.80
N GLN A 84 -5.72 -1.67 14.73
CA GLN A 84 -6.82 -0.85 15.25
C GLN A 84 -8.08 -0.97 14.38
N ILE A 85 -7.93 -1.06 13.06
CA ILE A 85 -9.08 -1.23 12.15
C ILE A 85 -9.76 -2.59 12.38
N ALA A 86 -8.97 -3.66 12.56
CA ALA A 86 -9.50 -4.98 12.90
C ALA A 86 -10.27 -4.96 14.24
N ALA A 87 -9.77 -4.24 15.24
CA ALA A 87 -10.39 -4.19 16.57
C ALA A 87 -11.63 -3.28 16.64
N TYR A 88 -11.64 -2.15 15.93
CA TYR A 88 -12.65 -1.09 16.11
C TYR A 88 -13.52 -0.84 14.87
N GLY A 89 -13.16 -1.37 13.71
CA GLY A 89 -13.79 -1.11 12.41
C GLY A 89 -13.04 -0.05 11.60
N GLY A 90 -13.67 0.50 10.56
CA GLY A 90 -12.97 1.29 9.55
C GLY A 90 -12.71 0.49 8.28
N ILE A 91 -12.10 1.14 7.29
CA ILE A 91 -11.68 0.52 6.04
C ILE A 91 -10.17 0.76 5.89
N PHE A 92 -9.41 -0.32 5.81
CA PHE A 92 -8.01 -0.28 5.38
C PHE A 92 -7.98 -0.47 3.87
N VAL A 93 -7.55 0.56 3.13
CA VAL A 93 -7.56 0.53 1.65
C VAL A 93 -6.42 -0.35 1.15
N GLU A 94 -5.19 0.06 1.47
CA GLU A 94 -3.94 -0.63 1.15
C GLU A 94 -2.80 0.03 1.96
N ALA A 95 -1.64 -0.64 2.00
CA ALA A 95 -0.41 -0.03 2.49
C ALA A 95 0.20 0.90 1.43
N GLU A 96 1.11 1.80 1.81
CA GLU A 96 1.82 2.66 0.86
C GLU A 96 2.62 1.85 -0.17
N LEU A 97 3.25 0.77 0.30
CA LEU A 97 3.82 -0.32 -0.49
C LEU A 97 2.96 -1.59 -0.31
N PRO A 98 1.95 -1.82 -1.16
CA PRO A 98 1.01 -2.92 -0.99
C PRO A 98 1.70 -4.29 -1.00
N SER A 99 1.40 -5.11 0.01
CA SER A 99 1.81 -6.51 0.09
C SER A 99 0.95 -7.24 1.12
N PRO A 100 0.57 -8.51 0.89
CA PRO A 100 -0.02 -9.36 1.93
C PRO A 100 0.86 -9.50 3.17
N THR A 101 2.18 -9.34 3.02
CA THR A 101 3.13 -9.43 4.13
C THR A 101 3.37 -8.09 4.83
N MET A 102 2.82 -6.98 4.33
CA MET A 102 3.01 -5.66 4.93
C MET A 102 1.99 -5.42 6.05
N GLY A 103 2.45 -5.43 7.30
CA GLY A 103 1.67 -5.13 8.51
C GLY A 103 0.69 -6.22 8.95
N TYR A 104 0.05 -6.95 8.03
CA TYR A 104 -0.87 -8.04 8.39
C TYR A 104 -0.28 -9.11 9.32
N PRO A 105 0.97 -9.59 9.12
CA PRO A 105 1.55 -10.61 9.99
C PRO A 105 1.60 -10.20 11.45
N GLY A 106 2.14 -9.01 11.76
CA GLY A 106 2.21 -8.51 13.12
C GLY A 106 0.85 -8.09 13.69
N ALA A 107 -0.02 -7.48 12.85
CA ALA A 107 -1.32 -6.99 13.30
C ALA A 107 -2.30 -8.12 13.65
N LEU A 108 -2.27 -9.22 12.91
CA LEU A 108 -3.23 -10.33 13.03
C LEU A 108 -2.59 -11.64 13.51
N GLY A 109 -1.30 -11.64 13.86
CA GLY A 109 -0.58 -12.82 14.33
C GLY A 109 -0.45 -13.91 13.26
N VAL A 110 -0.24 -13.52 11.99
CA VAL A 110 -0.03 -14.46 10.89
C VAL A 110 1.44 -14.86 10.85
N GLU A 111 1.70 -16.15 10.98
CA GLU A 111 3.05 -16.71 10.79
C GLU A 111 3.10 -17.48 9.48
N PHE A 112 4.21 -17.37 8.75
CA PHE A 112 4.44 -18.13 7.52
C PHE A 112 5.52 -19.18 7.74
N THR A 113 5.28 -20.39 7.27
CA THR A 113 6.29 -21.46 7.25
C THR A 113 7.33 -21.19 6.17
N ASP A 114 8.47 -21.90 6.23
CA ASP A 114 9.51 -21.77 5.21
C ASP A 114 9.03 -22.15 3.80
N ASP A 115 8.12 -23.14 3.67
CA ASP A 115 7.54 -23.55 2.38
C ASP A 115 6.47 -22.58 1.82
N GLU A 116 5.99 -21.65 2.66
CA GLU A 116 5.08 -20.58 2.25
C GLU A 116 5.83 -19.34 1.72
N LYS A 117 7.12 -19.18 2.05
CA LYS A 117 7.91 -18.01 1.64
C LYS A 117 7.98 -17.91 0.11
N GLY A 118 7.51 -16.78 -0.42
CA GLY A 118 7.45 -16.53 -1.88
C GLY A 118 6.28 -17.22 -2.58
N ASN A 119 5.49 -18.04 -1.90
CA ASN A 119 4.26 -18.61 -2.43
C ASN A 119 3.08 -17.63 -2.21
N TRP A 120 2.99 -16.64 -3.08
CA TRP A 120 1.99 -15.55 -2.98
C TRP A 120 0.54 -16.04 -2.87
N PRO A 121 0.08 -17.06 -3.63
CA PRO A 121 -1.26 -17.61 -3.43
C PRO A 121 -1.51 -18.13 -2.01
N LYS A 122 -0.59 -18.93 -1.45
CA LYS A 122 -0.72 -19.43 -0.06
C LYS A 122 -0.66 -18.30 0.96
N ILE A 123 0.26 -17.36 0.77
CA ILE A 123 0.41 -16.18 1.64
C ILE A 123 -0.90 -15.39 1.67
N LEU A 124 -1.47 -15.09 0.49
CA LEU A 124 -2.70 -14.32 0.37
C LEU A 124 -3.88 -15.05 1.00
N GLU A 125 -4.05 -16.35 0.72
CA GLU A 125 -5.11 -17.16 1.32
C GLU A 125 -5.05 -17.14 2.85
N LYS A 126 -3.84 -17.23 3.42
CA LYS A 126 -3.64 -17.22 4.87
C LYS A 126 -3.96 -15.86 5.48
N VAL A 127 -3.53 -14.78 4.83
CA VAL A 127 -3.85 -13.41 5.25
C VAL A 127 -5.35 -13.15 5.17
N GLU A 128 -6.01 -13.55 4.08
CA GLU A 128 -7.45 -13.40 3.90
C GLU A 128 -8.25 -14.14 4.99
N LYS A 129 -7.85 -15.38 5.33
CA LYS A 129 -8.44 -16.13 6.45
C LYS A 129 -8.35 -15.37 7.77
N SER A 130 -7.18 -14.79 8.07
CA SER A 130 -6.98 -14.00 9.29
C SER A 130 -7.78 -12.69 9.29
N VAL A 131 -7.89 -12.03 8.13
CA VAL A 131 -8.74 -10.84 7.96
C VAL A 131 -10.22 -11.17 8.21
N ILE A 132 -10.72 -12.26 7.62
CA ILE A 132 -12.11 -12.71 7.82
C ILE A 132 -12.35 -13.07 9.28
N ALA A 133 -11.44 -13.81 9.92
CA ALA A 133 -11.54 -14.17 11.34
C ALA A 133 -11.56 -12.94 12.26
N ALA A 134 -10.87 -11.87 11.88
CA ALA A 134 -10.88 -10.58 12.58
C ALA A 134 -12.10 -9.69 12.24
N GLY A 135 -13.03 -10.15 11.40
CA GLY A 135 -14.22 -9.39 11.00
C GLY A 135 -13.96 -8.32 9.93
N GLY A 136 -12.79 -8.35 9.27
CA GLY A 136 -12.37 -7.37 8.26
C GLY A 136 -12.86 -7.63 6.83
N SER A 137 -13.75 -8.61 6.62
CA SER A 137 -14.27 -8.96 5.30
C SER A 137 -14.88 -7.74 4.58
N GLY A 138 -14.44 -7.49 3.35
CA GLY A 138 -14.86 -6.34 2.55
C GLY A 138 -14.34 -4.98 3.04
N ARG A 139 -13.47 -4.94 4.07
CA ARG A 139 -12.99 -3.70 4.69
C ARG A 139 -11.47 -3.59 4.81
N MET A 140 -10.71 -4.64 4.55
CA MET A 140 -9.26 -4.62 4.68
C MET A 140 -8.59 -5.15 3.40
N GLY A 141 -8.09 -4.23 2.58
CA GLY A 141 -7.52 -4.50 1.27
C GLY A 141 -5.99 -4.69 1.26
N THR A 142 -5.54 -5.46 0.28
CA THR A 142 -4.12 -5.65 -0.07
C THR A 142 -3.99 -6.04 -1.53
N TRP A 143 -2.77 -6.14 -2.04
CA TRP A 143 -2.51 -6.66 -3.39
C TRP A 143 -2.25 -8.16 -3.36
N THR A 144 -2.47 -8.84 -4.48
CA THR A 144 -2.26 -10.29 -4.62
C THR A 144 -0.78 -10.70 -4.49
N TYR A 145 0.12 -9.80 -4.87
CA TYR A 145 1.57 -9.94 -4.78
C TYR A 145 2.15 -8.73 -4.06
N SER A 146 3.32 -8.90 -3.43
CA SER A 146 4.09 -7.73 -2.97
C SER A 146 4.47 -6.84 -4.16
N TYR A 147 4.24 -5.54 -4.01
CA TYR A 147 4.67 -4.52 -4.96
C TYR A 147 6.15 -4.65 -5.31
N SER A 148 7.02 -4.73 -4.30
CA SER A 148 8.47 -4.85 -4.49
C SER A 148 8.87 -6.17 -5.15
N PHE A 149 8.23 -7.29 -4.78
CA PHE A 149 8.47 -8.57 -5.45
C PHE A 149 8.11 -8.49 -6.93
N ALA A 150 6.88 -8.06 -7.23
CA ALA A 150 6.37 -7.95 -8.60
C ALA A 150 7.26 -7.05 -9.46
N GLY A 151 7.65 -5.88 -8.93
CA GLY A 151 8.55 -4.97 -9.61
C GLY A 151 9.91 -5.59 -9.95
N VAL A 152 10.55 -6.25 -8.98
CA VAL A 152 11.87 -6.88 -9.21
C VAL A 152 11.77 -8.01 -10.23
N ILE A 153 10.79 -8.92 -10.08
CA ILE A 153 10.67 -10.07 -10.98
C ILE A 153 10.26 -9.63 -12.39
N GLY A 154 9.36 -8.65 -12.53
CA GLY A 154 8.91 -8.14 -13.81
C GLY A 154 10.01 -7.39 -14.56
N LEU A 155 10.78 -6.53 -13.87
CA LEU A 155 11.93 -5.85 -14.47
C LEU A 155 13.04 -6.82 -14.86
N THR A 156 13.26 -7.87 -14.07
CA THR A 156 14.23 -8.93 -14.40
C THR A 156 13.81 -9.70 -15.65
N ASP A 157 12.54 -10.11 -15.74
CA ASP A 157 11.98 -10.77 -16.91
C ASP A 157 12.09 -9.88 -18.17
N LEU A 158 11.77 -8.59 -18.06
CA LEU A 158 11.92 -7.63 -19.14
C LEU A 158 13.38 -7.53 -19.62
N ALA A 159 14.33 -7.48 -18.69
CA ALA A 159 15.76 -7.42 -19.02
C ALA A 159 16.23 -8.70 -19.76
N ILE A 160 15.80 -9.88 -19.32
CA ILE A 160 16.10 -11.15 -19.99
C ILE A 160 15.54 -11.15 -21.41
N LYS A 161 14.25 -10.83 -21.58
CA LYS A 161 13.60 -10.75 -22.89
C LYS A 161 14.27 -9.76 -23.82
N SER A 162 14.68 -8.61 -23.30
CA SER A 162 15.46 -7.64 -24.05
C SER A 162 16.76 -8.28 -24.55
N ILE A 163 17.58 -8.85 -23.66
CA ILE A 163 18.87 -9.46 -24.00
C ILE A 163 18.72 -10.53 -25.08
N GLU A 164 17.78 -11.46 -24.91
CA GLU A 164 17.55 -12.59 -25.81
C GLU A 164 17.04 -12.17 -27.19
N SER A 165 16.14 -11.19 -27.26
CA SER A 165 15.58 -10.70 -28.54
C SER A 165 16.51 -9.72 -29.26
N GLY A 166 17.42 -9.07 -28.54
CA GLY A 166 18.22 -7.94 -29.03
C GLY A 166 17.48 -6.60 -29.04
N ASP A 167 16.18 -6.57 -28.72
CA ASP A 167 15.36 -5.36 -28.66
C ASP A 167 15.61 -4.62 -27.33
N ARG A 168 16.17 -3.41 -27.41
CA ARG A 168 16.55 -2.60 -26.24
C ARG A 168 15.55 -1.49 -25.91
N ASP A 169 14.47 -1.35 -26.69
CA ASP A 169 13.51 -0.28 -26.49
C ASP A 169 12.62 -0.57 -25.30
N PHE A 170 12.58 0.35 -24.33
CA PHE A 170 11.64 0.30 -23.23
C PHE A 170 10.26 0.81 -23.69
N THR A 171 9.20 0.07 -23.34
CA THR A 171 7.83 0.55 -23.44
C THR A 171 7.05 0.10 -22.20
N LEU A 172 6.04 0.88 -21.81
CA LEU A 172 5.15 0.50 -20.72
C LEU A 172 4.49 -0.85 -20.99
N ASP A 173 4.05 -1.12 -22.22
CA ASP A 173 3.40 -2.38 -22.59
C ASP A 173 4.32 -3.59 -22.38
N LYS A 174 5.62 -3.48 -22.72
CA LYS A 174 6.59 -4.54 -22.45
C LYS A 174 6.75 -4.79 -20.94
N LEU A 175 6.80 -3.73 -20.14
CA LEU A 175 6.86 -3.85 -18.68
C LEU A 175 5.60 -4.52 -18.11
N LEU A 176 4.41 -4.09 -18.54
CA LEU A 176 3.14 -4.66 -18.08
C LEU A 176 3.04 -6.15 -18.47
N ALA A 177 3.44 -6.52 -19.69
CA ALA A 177 3.47 -7.93 -20.12
C ALA A 177 4.43 -8.79 -19.28
N SER A 178 5.58 -8.24 -18.89
CA SER A 178 6.53 -8.91 -18.00
C SER A 178 5.99 -9.07 -16.57
N LEU A 179 5.31 -8.04 -16.03
CA LEU A 179 4.63 -8.14 -14.74
C LEU A 179 3.52 -9.21 -14.78
N ASP A 180 2.68 -9.22 -15.81
CA ASP A 180 1.61 -10.21 -15.98
C ASP A 180 2.17 -11.65 -16.03
N THR A 181 3.28 -11.86 -16.76
CA THR A 181 3.96 -13.17 -16.83
C THR A 181 4.41 -13.64 -15.45
N ALA A 182 4.97 -12.72 -14.65
CA ALA A 182 5.56 -13.04 -13.36
C ALA A 182 4.54 -13.10 -12.20
N THR A 183 3.33 -12.59 -12.39
CA THR A 183 2.29 -12.47 -11.35
C THR A 183 0.92 -12.96 -11.86
N PRO A 184 0.82 -14.26 -12.22
CA PRO A 184 -0.35 -14.81 -12.89
C PRO A 184 -1.65 -14.55 -12.11
N GLY A 185 -2.69 -14.11 -12.82
CA GLY A 185 -3.99 -13.79 -12.24
C GLY A 185 -4.13 -12.35 -11.72
N SER A 186 -3.04 -11.58 -11.70
CA SER A 186 -3.09 -10.13 -11.46
C SER A 186 -3.37 -9.39 -12.77
N LYS A 187 -3.75 -8.11 -12.66
CA LYS A 187 -3.83 -7.19 -13.79
C LYS A 187 -3.07 -5.93 -13.45
N TRP A 188 -2.12 -5.58 -14.30
CA TRP A 188 -1.30 -4.38 -14.11
C TRP A 188 -1.79 -3.24 -14.98
N ASN A 189 -1.73 -2.03 -14.41
CA ASN A 189 -1.85 -0.79 -15.16
C ASN A 189 -0.74 0.15 -14.70
N GLY A 190 -0.53 1.22 -15.46
CA GLY A 190 0.48 2.20 -15.14
C GLY A 190 0.44 3.38 -16.07
N SER A 191 1.27 4.37 -15.75
CA SER A 191 1.55 5.51 -16.63
C SER A 191 3.02 5.87 -16.47
N LEU A 192 3.61 6.43 -17.52
CA LEU A 192 4.95 6.99 -17.42
C LEU A 192 4.92 8.19 -16.48
N MET A 193 5.91 8.29 -15.59
CA MET A 193 6.00 9.39 -14.66
C MET A 193 6.17 10.70 -15.44
N LYS A 194 5.39 11.71 -15.06
CA LYS A 194 5.52 13.08 -15.55
C LYS A 194 5.88 13.99 -14.38
N ASP A 195 6.81 14.91 -14.60
CA ASP A 195 7.13 15.95 -13.63
C ASP A 195 5.94 16.92 -13.44
N ASN A 196 6.08 17.86 -12.51
CA ASN A 196 5.08 18.91 -12.26
C ASN A 196 4.75 19.82 -13.47
N LYS A 197 5.54 19.78 -14.55
CA LYS A 197 5.27 20.51 -15.81
C LYS A 197 4.59 19.63 -16.86
N GLY A 198 4.32 18.36 -16.54
CA GLY A 198 3.75 17.39 -17.46
C GLY A 198 4.75 16.79 -18.44
N VAL A 199 6.05 16.99 -18.22
CA VAL A 199 7.13 16.42 -19.03
C VAL A 199 7.40 15.01 -18.53
N GLU A 200 7.46 14.04 -19.44
CA GLU A 200 7.84 12.67 -19.07
C GLU A 200 9.26 12.64 -18.51
N VAL A 201 9.40 12.03 -17.34
CA VAL A 201 10.69 11.83 -16.69
C VAL A 201 11.31 10.59 -17.36
N SER A 202 12.05 10.81 -18.44
CA SER A 202 12.81 9.77 -19.15
C SER A 202 14.17 9.53 -18.51
#